data_AF-A0A2V8I6B4-F1
#
_entry.id   AF-A0A2V8I6B4-F1
#
_cell.length_a   1.000
_cell.length_b   1.000
_cell.length_c   1.000
_cell.angle_alpha   90.00
_cell.angle_beta   90.00
_cell.angle_gamma   90.00
#
_symmetry.space_group_name_H-M   'P 1'
#
loop_
_entity.id
_entity.type
_entity.pdbx_description
1 polymer ?
#
loop_
_entity_poly.entity_id
_entity_poly.type
_entity_poly.pdbx_seq_one_letter_code
_entity_poly.pdbx_strand_id
1 'polypeptide(L)'
;MFGELLELTGLREESDPRGELEEMLNVLDRLPGTTGDEVRDAGTAKPPFDGRPIQFRDVFPRTVDQKIDLYPEALAKESSAGLYVYHPDPATSEFPLALISPASEKTISSTLAEIPRPEVRLLMHPEDAEARGIADGDEIRIFNALGEVTCTAALGAWIRRGTVSLPKGLWRKHTLNGYTGTSLVPDTLTDVAGGACFNDARVQVAKV
;
A
#
# COMPACT_ATOMS: atom_id res chain seq x y z
N MET A 1 9.54 21.77 -15.65
CA MET A 1 9.04 22.17 -14.31
C MET A 1 10.19 22.25 -13.31
N PHE A 2 10.83 21.16 -12.87
CA PHE A 2 11.93 21.25 -11.89
C PHE A 2 13.17 22.02 -12.38
N GLY A 3 13.57 21.87 -13.65
CA GLY A 3 14.68 22.66 -14.20
C GLY A 3 14.44 24.17 -14.14
N GLU A 4 13.22 24.62 -14.43
CA GLU A 4 12.83 26.03 -14.31
C GLU A 4 12.80 26.51 -12.86
N LEU A 5 12.37 25.65 -11.92
CA LEU A 5 12.44 25.95 -10.49
C LEU A 5 13.88 26.15 -10.01
N LEU A 6 14.84 25.34 -10.48
CA LEU A 6 16.25 25.50 -10.14
C LEU A 6 16.80 26.87 -10.57
N GLU A 7 16.45 27.31 -11.78
CA GLU A 7 16.83 28.64 -12.30
C GLU A 7 16.19 29.76 -11.46
N LEU A 8 14.87 29.68 -11.22
CA LEU A 8 14.13 30.70 -10.46
C LEU A 8 14.58 30.82 -9.01
N THR A 9 15.08 29.73 -8.42
CA THR A 9 15.56 29.71 -7.03
C THR A 9 17.06 30.01 -6.92
N GLY A 10 17.78 30.17 -8.03
CA GLY A 10 19.23 30.35 -8.04
C GLY A 10 20.00 29.14 -7.52
N LEU A 11 19.37 27.95 -7.51
CA LEU A 11 19.97 26.68 -7.08
C LEU A 11 20.60 25.91 -8.23
N ARG A 12 20.57 26.47 -9.44
CA ARG A 12 21.16 25.86 -10.63
C ARG A 12 22.69 25.86 -10.53
N GLU A 13 23.29 24.69 -10.67
CA GLU A 13 24.73 24.55 -10.85
C GLU A 13 25.10 24.48 -12.34
N GLU A 14 26.32 24.87 -12.69
CA GLU A 14 26.79 24.85 -14.08
C GLU A 14 26.85 23.41 -14.65
N SER A 15 27.10 22.42 -13.78
CA SER A 15 27.12 21.00 -14.13
C SER A 15 25.73 20.35 -14.24
N ASP A 16 24.65 21.09 -13.97
CA ASP A 16 23.32 20.53 -14.08
C ASP A 16 22.91 20.33 -15.54
N PRO A 17 22.38 19.15 -15.92
CA PRO A 17 21.99 18.91 -17.30
C PRO A 17 20.86 19.84 -17.75
N ARG A 18 20.79 20.12 -19.05
CA ARG A 18 19.77 20.95 -19.69
C ARG A 18 18.92 20.13 -20.65
N GLY A 19 17.65 19.99 -20.28
CA GLY A 19 16.67 19.30 -21.10
C GLY A 19 16.80 17.79 -21.06
N GLU A 20 15.88 17.12 -21.74
CA GLU A 20 15.66 15.67 -21.60
C GLU A 20 16.85 14.84 -22.06
N LEU A 21 17.50 15.23 -23.17
CA LEU A 21 18.62 14.48 -23.73
C LEU A 21 19.85 14.51 -22.82
N GLU A 22 20.25 15.69 -22.35
CA GLU A 22 21.43 15.81 -21.48
C GLU A 22 21.21 15.13 -20.13
N GLU A 23 19.99 15.21 -19.58
CA GLU A 23 19.61 14.46 -18.38
C GLU A 23 19.72 12.96 -18.60
N MET A 24 19.18 12.45 -19.71
CA MET A 24 19.28 11.03 -20.06
C MET A 24 20.74 10.57 -20.17
N LEU A 25 21.58 11.35 -20.87
CA LEU A 25 23.01 11.04 -21.00
C LEU A 25 23.72 11.05 -19.65
N ASN A 26 23.48 12.08 -18.83
CA ASN A 26 24.06 12.20 -17.49
C ASN A 26 23.64 11.03 -16.57
N VAL A 27 22.41 10.52 -16.68
CA VAL A 27 21.97 9.32 -15.96
C VAL A 27 22.73 8.09 -16.45
N LEU A 28 22.81 7.87 -17.77
CA LEU A 28 23.48 6.70 -18.35
C LEU A 28 24.97 6.66 -17.99
N ASP A 29 25.65 7.80 -18.00
CA ASP A 29 27.08 7.90 -17.70
C ASP A 29 27.40 7.63 -16.22
N ARG A 30 26.41 7.72 -15.33
CA ARG A 30 26.53 7.41 -13.89
C ARG A 30 26.13 5.98 -13.56
N LEU A 31 25.65 5.19 -14.52
CA LEU A 31 25.32 3.79 -14.29
C LEU A 31 26.61 2.96 -14.11
N PRO A 32 26.57 1.92 -13.26
CA PRO A 32 27.76 1.14 -12.95
C PRO A 32 28.22 0.26 -14.13
N GLY A 33 29.54 0.12 -14.28
CA GLY A 33 30.13 -0.79 -15.28
C GLY A 33 29.73 -0.43 -16.71
N THR A 34 29.32 -1.43 -17.50
CA THR A 34 28.89 -1.28 -18.91
C THR A 34 27.39 -1.03 -19.06
N THR A 35 26.65 -0.90 -17.94
CA THR A 35 25.17 -0.83 -17.99
C THR A 35 24.68 0.37 -18.80
N GLY A 36 25.33 1.53 -18.68
CA GLY A 36 24.99 2.72 -19.46
C GLY A 36 25.16 2.51 -20.96
N ASP A 37 26.28 1.91 -21.38
CA ASP A 37 26.57 1.62 -22.78
C ASP A 37 25.60 0.58 -23.36
N GLU A 38 25.30 -0.48 -22.63
CA GLU A 38 24.34 -1.51 -23.06
C GLU A 38 22.93 -0.94 -23.26
N VAL A 39 22.45 -0.10 -22.33
CA VAL A 39 21.15 0.59 -22.50
C VAL A 39 21.18 1.53 -23.69
N ARG A 40 22.30 2.25 -23.90
CA ARG A 40 22.46 3.17 -25.03
C ARG A 40 22.40 2.45 -26.38
N ASP A 41 23.10 1.31 -26.49
CA ASP A 41 23.26 0.59 -27.75
C ASP A 41 22.09 -0.35 -28.06
N ALA A 42 21.54 -1.00 -27.02
CA ALA A 42 20.54 -2.07 -27.18
C ALA A 42 19.18 -1.73 -26.53
N GLY A 43 19.03 -0.57 -25.89
CA GLY A 43 17.82 -0.18 -25.16
C GLY A 43 17.59 -0.93 -23.84
N THR A 44 18.42 -1.92 -23.53
CA THR A 44 18.34 -2.75 -22.32
C THR A 44 19.74 -3.19 -21.92
N ALA A 45 19.98 -3.33 -20.62
CA ALA A 45 21.21 -3.93 -20.09
C ALA A 45 20.92 -5.28 -19.47
N LYS A 46 21.91 -6.17 -19.54
CA LYS A 46 21.80 -7.51 -18.97
C LYS A 46 22.30 -7.50 -17.53
N PRO A 47 21.44 -7.78 -16.53
CA PRO A 47 21.90 -7.82 -15.15
C PRO A 47 22.89 -8.99 -14.92
N PRO A 48 23.70 -8.93 -13.84
CA PRO A 48 24.60 -10.03 -13.47
C PRO A 48 23.92 -11.40 -13.42
N PHE A 49 24.72 -12.46 -13.55
CA PHE A 49 24.26 -13.86 -13.52
C PHE A 49 23.22 -14.20 -14.60
N ASP A 50 23.31 -13.54 -15.76
CA ASP A 50 22.37 -13.72 -16.87
C ASP A 50 20.90 -13.40 -16.48
N GLY A 51 20.73 -12.49 -15.50
CA GLY A 51 19.41 -12.19 -14.91
C GLY A 51 18.75 -13.35 -14.18
N ARG A 52 19.50 -14.41 -13.87
CA ARG A 52 19.03 -15.61 -13.17
C ARG A 52 19.90 -15.92 -11.96
N PRO A 53 20.03 -15.00 -10.99
CA PRO A 53 20.79 -15.27 -9.78
C PRO A 53 20.15 -16.41 -8.99
N ILE A 54 20.97 -17.34 -8.48
CA ILE A 54 20.53 -18.36 -7.53
C ILE A 54 20.99 -17.97 -6.13
N GLN A 55 20.03 -17.89 -5.20
CA GLN A 55 20.29 -17.58 -3.80
C GLN A 55 21.20 -18.64 -3.17
N PHE A 56 22.18 -18.19 -2.38
CA PHE A 56 23.22 -19.01 -1.73
C PHE A 56 24.18 -19.74 -2.68
N ARG A 57 24.15 -19.40 -3.98
CA ARG A 57 25.15 -19.85 -4.96
C ARG A 57 25.85 -18.65 -5.61
N ASP A 58 25.04 -17.77 -6.18
CA ASP A 58 25.51 -16.62 -6.95
C ASP A 58 25.37 -15.33 -6.13
N VAL A 59 24.34 -15.26 -5.28
CA VAL A 59 24.05 -14.12 -4.41
C VAL A 59 23.84 -14.57 -2.97
N PHE A 60 24.41 -13.83 -2.03
CA PHE A 60 24.35 -14.10 -0.59
C PHE A 60 23.74 -12.90 0.15
N PRO A 61 23.08 -13.12 1.31
CA PRO A 61 22.66 -12.04 2.20
C PRO A 61 23.79 -11.05 2.51
N ARG A 62 23.46 -9.76 2.63
CA ARG A 62 24.42 -8.70 2.99
C ARG A 62 24.69 -8.61 4.50
N THR A 63 24.38 -9.66 5.24
CA THR A 63 24.77 -9.82 6.65
C THR A 63 26.27 -10.10 6.75
N VAL A 64 26.87 -9.83 7.91
CA VAL A 64 28.33 -9.97 8.11
C VAL A 64 28.82 -11.40 7.82
N ASP A 65 28.02 -12.41 8.16
CA ASP A 65 28.35 -13.82 7.97
C ASP A 65 27.72 -14.42 6.70
N GLN A 66 27.05 -13.59 5.88
CA GLN A 66 26.37 -14.00 4.66
C GLN A 66 25.27 -15.05 4.86
N LYS A 67 24.69 -15.14 6.06
CA LYS A 67 23.56 -16.03 6.38
C LYS A 67 22.27 -15.25 6.59
N ILE A 68 21.15 -15.98 6.61
CA ILE A 68 19.86 -15.43 7.02
C ILE A 68 19.95 -15.09 8.50
N ASP A 69 19.70 -13.83 8.85
CA ASP A 69 19.58 -13.41 10.24
C ASP A 69 18.15 -13.70 10.73
N LEU A 70 18.01 -14.82 11.43
CA LEU A 70 16.73 -15.27 11.97
C LEU A 70 16.33 -14.56 13.26
N TYR A 71 17.23 -13.78 13.88
CA TYR A 71 16.91 -13.01 15.08
C TYR A 71 17.84 -11.78 15.17
N PRO A 72 17.56 -10.74 14.39
CA PRO A 72 18.36 -9.52 14.43
C PRO A 72 18.16 -8.78 15.75
N GLU A 73 19.16 -8.84 16.64
CA GLU A 73 19.09 -8.23 17.98
C GLU A 73 18.77 -6.73 17.96
N ALA A 74 19.22 -6.02 16.93
CA ALA A 74 18.92 -4.59 16.77
C ALA A 74 17.42 -4.35 16.62
N LEU A 75 16.74 -5.12 15.76
CA LEU A 75 15.30 -5.00 15.57
C LEU A 75 14.52 -5.54 16.76
N ALA A 76 15.04 -6.56 17.45
CA ALA A 76 14.44 -7.08 18.68
C ALA A 76 14.41 -6.02 19.80
N LYS A 77 15.39 -5.11 19.84
CA LYS A 77 15.41 -3.98 20.79
C LYS A 77 14.44 -2.85 20.40
N GLU A 78 14.13 -2.70 19.13
CA GLU A 78 13.12 -1.75 18.64
C GLU A 78 11.69 -2.26 18.91
N SER A 79 11.47 -3.57 18.80
CA SER A 79 10.16 -4.15 19.00
C SER A 79 9.70 -4.03 20.47
N SER A 80 8.44 -3.64 20.63
CA SER A 80 7.79 -3.49 21.94
C SER A 80 7.37 -4.82 22.56
N ALA A 81 7.10 -5.83 21.71
CA ALA A 81 6.58 -7.13 22.12
C ALA A 81 7.52 -8.30 21.78
N GLY A 82 8.50 -8.08 20.89
CA GLY A 82 9.40 -9.10 20.35
C GLY A 82 9.03 -9.49 18.92
N LEU A 83 10.02 -9.90 18.12
CA LEU A 83 9.89 -10.08 16.66
C LEU A 83 8.91 -11.17 16.20
N TYR A 84 8.77 -12.25 16.97
CA TYR A 84 8.01 -13.45 16.58
C TYR A 84 6.91 -13.76 17.59
N VAL A 85 6.11 -12.75 17.94
CA VAL A 85 5.06 -12.84 18.95
C VAL A 85 3.69 -12.72 18.31
N TYR A 86 2.76 -13.56 18.78
CA TYR A 86 1.35 -13.46 18.41
C TYR A 86 0.68 -12.31 19.14
N HIS A 87 -0.01 -11.45 18.39
CA HIS A 87 -0.89 -10.42 18.92
C HIS A 87 -2.35 -10.86 18.81
N PRO A 88 -3.11 -10.88 19.91
CA PRO A 88 -4.55 -11.11 19.87
C PRO A 88 -5.29 -10.08 19.01
N ASP A 89 -6.43 -10.47 18.44
CA ASP A 89 -7.28 -9.56 17.68
C ASP A 89 -7.80 -8.42 18.58
N PRO A 90 -7.53 -7.13 18.25
CA PRO A 90 -7.93 -5.98 19.06
C PRO A 90 -9.42 -5.61 18.92
N ALA A 91 -10.25 -6.46 18.32
CA ALA A 91 -11.69 -6.22 18.17
C ALA A 91 -12.37 -5.93 19.51
N THR A 92 -13.27 -4.95 19.52
CA THR A 92 -14.10 -4.60 20.68
C THR A 92 -15.58 -4.83 20.39
N SER A 93 -16.45 -4.77 21.40
CA SER A 93 -17.90 -4.82 21.18
C SER A 93 -18.41 -3.63 20.36
N GLU A 94 -17.74 -2.48 20.44
CA GLU A 94 -18.08 -1.29 19.66
C GLU A 94 -17.64 -1.42 18.20
N PHE A 95 -16.42 -1.89 17.96
CA PHE A 95 -15.82 -2.03 16.62
C PHE A 95 -15.33 -3.47 16.37
N PRO A 96 -16.26 -4.42 16.15
CA PRO A 96 -15.93 -5.84 16.10
C PRO A 96 -15.38 -6.30 14.74
N LEU A 97 -15.48 -5.49 13.68
CA LEU A 97 -15.10 -5.89 12.32
C LEU A 97 -13.74 -5.33 11.94
N ALA A 98 -12.89 -6.17 11.36
CA ALA A 98 -11.66 -5.72 10.69
C ALA A 98 -11.98 -5.22 9.28
N LEU A 99 -11.61 -3.98 8.96
CA LEU A 99 -11.69 -3.44 7.61
C LEU A 99 -10.36 -3.64 6.89
N ILE A 100 -10.37 -4.46 5.83
CA ILE A 100 -9.22 -4.63 4.93
C ILE A 100 -9.39 -3.77 3.67
N SER A 101 -8.26 -3.30 3.14
CA SER A 101 -8.23 -2.40 1.97
C SER A 101 -7.38 -2.94 0.81
N PRO A 102 -7.78 -4.08 0.21
CA PRO A 102 -6.99 -4.71 -0.84
C PRO A 102 -6.84 -3.80 -2.06
N ALA A 103 -5.78 -4.03 -2.83
CA ALA A 103 -5.65 -3.45 -4.16
C ALA A 103 -6.79 -3.91 -5.06
N SER A 104 -7.21 -3.04 -5.97
CA SER A 104 -8.21 -3.35 -7.00
C SER A 104 -7.52 -3.58 -8.34
N GLU A 105 -8.07 -4.46 -9.16
CA GLU A 105 -7.70 -4.57 -10.58
C GLU A 105 -8.07 -3.33 -11.41
N LYS A 106 -8.84 -2.39 -10.84
CA LYS A 106 -9.29 -1.18 -11.53
C LYS A 106 -8.37 0.03 -11.34
N THR A 107 -7.48 0.02 -10.35
CA THR A 107 -6.64 1.17 -10.02
C THR A 107 -5.23 0.78 -9.60
N ILE A 108 -4.27 1.65 -9.90
CA ILE A 108 -2.91 1.58 -9.33
C ILE A 108 -2.87 2.61 -8.20
N SER A 109 -3.10 2.15 -6.97
CA SER A 109 -3.46 3.05 -5.87
C SER A 109 -4.66 3.91 -6.28
N SER A 110 -4.55 5.23 -6.39
CA SER A 110 -5.64 6.12 -6.82
C SER A 110 -5.55 6.55 -8.29
N THR A 111 -4.51 6.14 -9.02
CA THR A 111 -4.39 6.41 -10.46
C THR A 111 -5.39 5.56 -11.24
N LEU A 112 -5.91 6.09 -12.34
CA LEU A 112 -6.95 5.49 -13.21
C LEU A 112 -8.36 5.45 -12.61
N ALA A 113 -8.59 6.05 -11.44
CA ALA A 113 -9.93 6.08 -10.84
C ALA A 113 -10.89 7.08 -11.54
N GLU A 114 -10.42 7.83 -12.52
CA GLU A 114 -11.22 8.56 -13.50
C GLU A 114 -12.00 7.62 -14.45
N ILE A 115 -11.46 6.42 -14.72
CA ILE A 115 -12.07 5.45 -15.63
C ILE A 115 -13.37 4.91 -15.01
N PRO A 116 -14.49 4.87 -15.77
CA PRO A 116 -15.75 4.33 -15.29
C PRO A 116 -15.62 2.90 -14.77
N ARG A 117 -16.30 2.61 -13.67
CA ARG A 117 -16.28 1.30 -13.01
C ARG A 117 -17.64 0.96 -12.42
N PRO A 118 -17.92 -0.32 -12.15
CA PRO A 118 -19.05 -0.71 -11.32
C PRO A 118 -19.02 0.04 -9.98
N GLU A 119 -20.21 0.20 -9.40
CA GLU A 119 -20.38 0.77 -8.07
C GLU A 119 -19.46 0.07 -7.05
N VAL A 120 -18.87 0.86 -6.16
CA VAL A 120 -18.07 0.32 -5.06
C VAL A 120 -18.99 -0.09 -3.93
N ARG A 121 -18.90 -1.36 -3.56
CA ARG A 121 -19.68 -1.96 -2.49
C ARG A 121 -18.73 -2.46 -1.40
N LEU A 122 -19.14 -2.37 -0.14
CA LEU A 122 -18.45 -3.06 0.95
C LEU A 122 -18.74 -4.55 0.85
N LEU A 123 -17.69 -5.37 0.78
CA LEU A 123 -17.88 -6.82 0.87
C LEU A 123 -18.08 -7.23 2.33
N MET A 124 -19.11 -8.01 2.63
CA MET A 124 -19.45 -8.48 3.98
C MET A 124 -19.98 -9.92 3.96
N HIS A 125 -19.70 -10.69 5.02
CA HIS A 125 -20.25 -12.03 5.16
C HIS A 125 -21.75 -11.98 5.52
N PRO A 126 -22.61 -12.87 4.97
CA PRO A 126 -24.05 -12.85 5.24
C PRO A 126 -24.42 -12.93 6.74
N GLU A 127 -23.74 -13.76 7.54
CA GLU A 127 -23.99 -13.83 8.99
C GLU A 127 -23.66 -12.53 9.74
N ASP A 128 -22.63 -11.78 9.32
CA ASP A 128 -22.32 -10.48 9.92
C ASP A 128 -23.39 -9.44 9.56
N ALA A 129 -23.93 -9.55 8.35
CA ALA A 129 -25.00 -8.69 7.85
C ALA A 129 -26.34 -8.98 8.55
N GLU A 130 -26.68 -10.26 8.74
CA GLU A 130 -27.88 -10.72 9.45
C GLU A 130 -27.92 -10.17 10.88
N ALA A 131 -26.80 -10.26 11.61
CA ALA A 131 -26.68 -9.70 12.95
C ALA A 131 -26.89 -8.18 13.02
N ARG A 132 -26.86 -7.48 11.87
CA ARG A 132 -27.01 -6.03 11.71
C ARG A 132 -28.28 -5.64 10.95
N GLY A 133 -29.11 -6.59 10.52
CA GLY A 133 -30.29 -6.32 9.70
C GLY A 133 -29.98 -5.73 8.33
N ILE A 134 -28.82 -6.07 7.75
CA ILE A 134 -28.35 -5.58 6.45
C ILE A 134 -28.64 -6.64 5.37
N ALA A 135 -29.29 -6.22 4.30
CA ALA A 135 -29.50 -7.02 3.09
C ALA A 135 -28.50 -6.64 1.98
N ASP A 136 -28.39 -7.50 0.96
CA ASP A 136 -27.56 -7.19 -0.21
C ASP A 136 -28.08 -5.94 -0.93
N GLY A 137 -27.18 -4.98 -1.16
CA GLY A 137 -27.48 -3.74 -1.87
C GLY A 137 -27.99 -2.61 -0.97
N ASP A 138 -28.20 -2.88 0.32
CA ASP A 138 -28.56 -1.82 1.28
C ASP A 138 -27.47 -0.76 1.35
N GLU A 139 -27.89 0.50 1.46
CA GLU A 139 -27.02 1.59 1.85
C GLU A 139 -26.59 1.41 3.31
N ILE A 140 -25.28 1.51 3.55
CA ILE A 140 -24.67 1.26 4.84
C ILE A 140 -23.67 2.36 5.19
N ARG A 141 -23.51 2.54 6.49
CA ARG A 141 -22.51 3.40 7.11
C ARG A 141 -21.45 2.52 7.77
N ILE A 142 -20.20 2.66 7.33
CA ILE A 142 -19.02 2.04 7.93
C ILE A 142 -18.37 3.10 8.79
N PHE A 143 -18.18 2.85 10.08
CA PHE A 143 -17.72 3.90 10.99
C PHE A 143 -16.86 3.37 12.13
N ASN A 144 -16.05 4.27 12.68
CA ASN A 144 -15.38 4.11 13.97
C ASN A 144 -15.19 5.48 14.63
N ALA A 145 -14.33 5.57 15.65
CA ALA A 145 -14.07 6.83 16.35
C ALA A 145 -13.40 7.93 15.48
N LEU A 146 -12.84 7.58 14.31
CA LEU A 146 -12.11 8.50 13.43
C LEU A 146 -13.01 9.13 12.37
N GLY A 147 -14.03 8.41 11.91
CA GLY A 147 -14.90 8.89 10.84
C GLY A 147 -15.89 7.85 10.33
N GLU A 148 -16.45 8.13 9.17
CA GLU A 148 -17.44 7.28 8.52
C GLU A 148 -17.39 7.33 6.99
N VAL A 149 -17.79 6.23 6.36
CA VAL A 149 -17.90 6.07 4.91
C VAL A 149 -19.27 5.48 4.59
N THR A 150 -19.96 6.07 3.61
CA THR A 150 -21.27 5.58 3.15
C THR A 150 -21.14 4.97 1.76
N CYS A 151 -21.63 3.73 1.60
CA CYS A 151 -21.67 2.99 0.33
C CYS A 151 -22.74 1.89 0.42
N THR A 152 -22.88 1.04 -0.60
CA THR A 152 -23.80 -0.12 -0.55
C THR A 152 -23.08 -1.40 -0.11
N ALA A 153 -23.80 -2.33 0.51
CA ALA A 153 -23.26 -3.63 0.93
C ALA A 153 -23.33 -4.65 -0.20
N ALA A 154 -22.32 -5.51 -0.35
CA ALA A 154 -22.34 -6.73 -1.18
C ALA A 154 -22.06 -7.95 -0.31
N LEU A 155 -23.02 -8.86 -0.21
CA LEU A 155 -22.97 -9.98 0.71
C LEU A 155 -22.45 -11.24 0.03
N GLY A 156 -21.56 -11.96 0.72
CA GLY A 156 -21.07 -13.25 0.21
C GLY A 156 -20.14 -14.00 1.15
N ALA A 157 -20.18 -15.34 1.07
CA ALA A 157 -19.37 -16.21 1.93
C ALA A 157 -17.88 -16.29 1.53
N TRP A 158 -17.46 -15.52 0.51
CA TRP A 158 -16.05 -15.41 0.08
C TRP A 158 -15.21 -14.48 0.95
N ILE A 159 -15.83 -13.68 1.82
CA ILE A 159 -15.14 -12.91 2.86
C ILE A 159 -15.36 -13.58 4.21
N ARG A 160 -14.33 -13.61 5.04
CA ARG A 160 -14.39 -14.24 6.36
C ARG A 160 -15.33 -13.46 7.30
N ARG A 161 -16.08 -14.17 8.15
CA ARG A 161 -16.82 -13.56 9.28
C ARG A 161 -15.91 -12.69 10.15
N GLY A 162 -16.42 -11.55 10.59
CA GLY A 162 -15.65 -10.54 11.34
C GLY A 162 -14.75 -9.66 10.47
N THR A 163 -14.81 -9.79 9.14
CA THR A 163 -13.99 -9.00 8.19
C THR A 163 -14.89 -8.36 7.14
N VAL A 164 -14.62 -7.09 6.84
CA VAL A 164 -15.24 -6.35 5.74
C VAL A 164 -14.16 -5.79 4.82
N SER A 165 -14.47 -5.63 3.53
CA SER A 165 -13.50 -5.18 2.54
C SER A 165 -14.01 -4.01 1.72
N LEU A 166 -13.24 -2.92 1.73
CA LEU A 166 -13.43 -1.77 0.87
C LEU A 166 -12.10 -1.47 0.17
N PRO A 167 -12.01 -1.53 -1.18
CA PRO A 167 -10.73 -1.42 -1.86
C PRO A 167 -10.04 -0.07 -1.62
N LYS A 168 -8.71 -0.07 -1.53
CA LYS A 168 -7.92 1.19 -1.43
C LYS A 168 -7.97 1.98 -2.74
N GLY A 169 -7.60 3.26 -2.67
CA GLY A 169 -7.40 4.09 -3.86
C GLY A 169 -8.68 4.65 -4.50
N LEU A 170 -9.81 4.56 -3.80
CA LEU A 170 -11.04 5.22 -4.25
C LEU A 170 -10.88 6.74 -4.22
N TRP A 171 -11.43 7.41 -5.22
CA TRP A 171 -11.71 8.85 -5.12
C TRP A 171 -13.03 9.10 -4.40
N ARG A 172 -13.19 10.31 -3.86
CA ARG A 172 -14.39 10.78 -3.15
C ARG A 172 -15.70 10.51 -3.88
N LYS A 173 -15.71 10.62 -5.21
CA LYS A 173 -16.90 10.38 -6.06
C LYS A 173 -17.46 8.95 -6.03
N HIS A 174 -16.74 7.99 -5.44
CA HIS A 174 -17.12 6.58 -5.44
C HIS A 174 -17.85 6.11 -4.18
N THR A 175 -18.05 7.03 -3.25
CA THR A 175 -18.69 6.81 -1.96
C THR A 175 -19.72 7.91 -1.77
N LEU A 176 -20.84 7.60 -1.13
CA LEU A 176 -22.02 8.46 -1.10
C LEU A 176 -21.79 9.73 -0.26
N ASN A 177 -20.95 9.68 0.76
CA ASN A 177 -20.60 10.82 1.62
C ASN A 177 -19.25 11.47 1.27
N GLY A 178 -18.57 11.02 0.20
CA GLY A 178 -17.31 11.60 -0.25
C GLY A 178 -16.07 11.27 0.61
N TYR A 179 -16.20 10.40 1.60
CA TYR A 179 -15.09 9.86 2.41
C TYR A 179 -14.71 8.46 1.95
N THR A 180 -13.43 8.11 2.06
CA THR A 180 -12.92 6.79 1.63
C THR A 180 -12.42 6.00 2.82
N GLY A 181 -12.07 4.72 2.60
CA GLY A 181 -11.58 3.83 3.66
C GLY A 181 -10.43 4.40 4.49
N THR A 182 -9.60 5.29 3.92
CA THR A 182 -8.53 5.98 4.66
C THR A 182 -9.04 6.78 5.87
N SER A 183 -10.29 7.25 5.83
CA SER A 183 -10.91 8.02 6.94
C SER A 183 -11.17 7.16 8.19
N LEU A 184 -11.02 5.83 8.07
CA LEU A 184 -11.24 4.85 9.12
C LEU A 184 -9.93 4.21 9.61
N VAL A 185 -8.81 4.54 8.96
CA VAL A 185 -7.49 3.95 9.25
C VAL A 185 -6.84 4.68 10.43
N PRO A 186 -6.29 3.94 11.42
CA PRO A 186 -5.56 4.56 12.52
C PRO A 186 -4.25 5.22 12.04
N ASP A 187 -3.81 6.24 12.77
CA ASP A 187 -2.52 6.92 12.56
C ASP A 187 -1.36 6.25 13.31
N THR A 188 -1.59 5.07 13.89
CA THR A 188 -0.57 4.25 14.55
C THR A 188 0.40 3.65 13.55
N LEU A 189 1.63 3.40 14.01
CA LEU A 189 2.70 2.78 13.24
C LEU A 189 3.08 1.42 13.81
N THR A 190 3.66 0.56 12.97
CA THR A 190 4.32 -0.67 13.42
C THR A 190 5.48 -0.31 14.34
N ASP A 191 5.67 -1.12 15.36
CA ASP A 191 6.70 -0.89 16.39
C ASP A 191 8.13 -0.95 15.82
N VAL A 192 8.36 -1.84 14.84
CA VAL A 192 9.60 -1.90 14.06
C VAL A 192 9.45 -1.08 12.78
N ALA A 193 10.46 -0.25 12.48
CA ALA A 193 10.59 0.55 11.25
C ALA A 193 9.47 1.56 10.93
N GLY A 194 8.45 1.72 11.79
CA GLY A 194 7.45 2.79 11.66
C GLY A 194 6.55 2.68 10.43
N GLY A 195 6.19 1.46 10.00
CA GLY A 195 5.27 1.23 8.89
C GLY A 195 3.82 1.59 9.22
N ALA A 196 3.03 1.98 8.22
CA ALA A 196 1.63 2.36 8.43
C ALA A 196 0.69 1.14 8.61
N CYS A 197 -0.25 1.24 9.57
CA CYS A 197 -1.18 0.18 9.95
C CYS A 197 -2.51 0.20 9.18
N PHE A 198 -2.48 0.22 7.85
CA PHE A 198 -3.69 0.40 7.01
C PHE A 198 -4.80 -0.66 7.20
N ASN A 199 -4.45 -1.89 7.59
CA ASN A 199 -5.41 -2.98 7.77
C ASN A 199 -5.76 -3.24 9.26
N ASP A 200 -5.34 -2.36 10.15
CA ASP A 200 -5.69 -2.41 11.58
C ASP A 200 -6.99 -1.64 11.87
N ALA A 201 -7.61 -1.04 10.85
CA ALA A 201 -8.90 -0.39 10.96
C ALA A 201 -9.94 -1.36 11.55
N ARG A 202 -10.43 -1.03 12.75
CA ARG A 202 -11.57 -1.68 13.40
C ARG A 202 -12.78 -0.79 13.24
N VAL A 203 -13.88 -1.38 12.79
CA VAL A 203 -15.09 -0.66 12.39
C VAL A 203 -16.35 -1.35 12.88
N GLN A 204 -17.43 -0.58 12.88
CA GLN A 204 -18.79 -1.07 12.90
C GLN A 204 -19.46 -0.75 11.56
N VAL A 205 -20.51 -1.51 11.24
CA VAL A 205 -21.37 -1.23 10.09
C VAL A 205 -22.82 -1.17 10.56
N ALA A 206 -23.57 -0.21 10.06
CA ALA A 206 -25.01 -0.07 10.29
C ALA A 206 -25.71 0.28 8.97
N LYS A 207 -26.99 -0.11 8.85
CA LYS A 207 -27.86 0.37 7.79
C LYS A 207 -28.11 1.87 7.95
N VAL A 208 -28.15 2.61 6.85
CA VAL A 208 -28.52 4.04 6.82
C VAL A 208 -30.03 4.20 6.91
#